data_AF-I4DKT5-F1
#
_entry.id   AF-I4DKT5-F1
#
_cell.length_a   1.000
_cell.length_b   1.000
_cell.length_c   1.000
_cell.angle_alpha   90.00
_cell.angle_beta   90.00
_cell.angle_gamma   90.00
#
_symmetry.space_group_name_H-M   'P 1'
#
loop_
_entity.id
_entity.type
_entity.pdbx_description
1 polymer ?
#
loop_
_entity_poly.entity_id
_entity_poly.type
_entity_poly.pdbx_seq_one_letter_code
_entity_poly.pdbx_strand_id
1 'polypeptide(L)'
;MIYTVFLIILLPILGTYGSKPVLKMPSQSTEKFMAAATHCIKETGAPEDCLTLSLPWKLPQNELTEKYLYCLGQTTKLANSDGHYYPEKVMKLFAGSDIKEDIEKTMVECNSLEGDNVFDVNYRITDCFHKKAPVILSL
;
A
#
# COMPACT_ATOMS: atom_id res chain seq x y z
N MET A 1 -51.12 -2.57 -25.46
CA MET A 1 -50.56 -2.86 -24.13
C MET A 1 -49.15 -3.42 -24.28
N ILE A 2 -48.15 -2.61 -23.93
CA ILE A 2 -46.92 -2.98 -23.18
C ILE A 2 -46.15 -4.21 -23.68
N TYR A 3 -45.50 -4.20 -24.85
CA TYR A 3 -44.54 -5.28 -25.19
C TYR A 3 -43.37 -4.85 -26.10
N THR A 4 -42.85 -3.63 -26.00
CA THR A 4 -41.73 -3.18 -26.86
C THR A 4 -40.71 -2.26 -26.18
N VAL A 5 -40.57 -2.26 -24.85
CA VAL A 5 -39.68 -1.29 -24.15
C VAL A 5 -38.64 -1.91 -23.18
N PHE A 6 -38.50 -3.22 -23.08
CA PHE A 6 -37.52 -3.84 -22.15
C PHE A 6 -36.43 -4.65 -22.88
N LEU A 7 -35.66 -3.98 -23.74
CA LEU A 7 -34.51 -4.63 -24.41
C LEU A 7 -33.30 -3.69 -24.55
N ILE A 8 -33.09 -2.85 -23.53
CA ILE A 8 -32.00 -1.89 -23.50
C ILE A 8 -31.26 -2.04 -22.16
N ILE A 9 -30.03 -2.55 -22.27
CA ILE A 9 -28.92 -2.46 -21.33
C ILE A 9 -28.93 -3.47 -20.17
N LEU A 10 -28.72 -4.74 -20.50
CA LEU A 10 -27.74 -5.55 -19.76
C LEU A 10 -26.42 -5.40 -20.50
N LEU A 11 -25.75 -4.24 -20.35
CA LEU A 11 -24.30 -4.20 -20.54
C LEU A 11 -23.76 -5.05 -19.39
N PRO A 12 -23.15 -6.22 -19.64
CA PRO A 12 -22.30 -6.76 -18.61
C PRO A 12 -21.24 -5.70 -18.41
N ILE A 13 -21.22 -5.07 -17.23
CA ILE A 13 -20.02 -4.42 -16.74
C ILE A 13 -19.05 -5.58 -16.58
N LEU A 14 -18.44 -6.00 -17.69
CA LEU A 14 -17.14 -6.62 -17.72
C LEU A 14 -16.23 -5.52 -17.19
N GLY A 15 -16.28 -5.31 -15.87
CA GLY A 15 -15.21 -4.70 -15.15
C GLY A 15 -14.04 -5.58 -15.50
N THR A 16 -13.21 -5.10 -16.43
CA THR A 16 -11.90 -5.66 -16.62
C THR A 16 -11.29 -5.55 -15.24
N TYR A 17 -11.23 -6.66 -14.50
CA TYR A 17 -10.25 -6.87 -13.46
C TYR A 17 -8.89 -6.88 -14.16
N GLY A 18 -8.52 -5.71 -14.70
CA GLY A 18 -7.21 -5.45 -15.24
C GLY A 18 -6.28 -5.51 -14.06
N SER A 19 -5.25 -6.33 -14.17
CA SER A 19 -4.14 -6.35 -13.23
C SER A 19 -3.70 -4.91 -12.96
N LYS A 20 -3.58 -4.52 -11.68
CA LYS A 20 -3.13 -3.17 -11.30
C LYS A 20 -1.83 -2.84 -12.05
N PRO A 21 -1.68 -1.65 -12.65
CA PRO A 21 -0.42 -1.25 -13.26
C PRO A 21 0.72 -1.36 -12.25
N VAL A 22 1.87 -1.83 -12.72
CA VAL A 22 3.09 -1.91 -11.91
C VAL A 22 3.86 -0.61 -12.09
N LEU A 23 4.06 0.13 -11.01
CA LEU A 23 4.89 1.32 -10.98
C LEU A 23 6.26 0.97 -10.38
N LYS A 24 7.31 1.14 -11.17
CA LYS A 24 8.68 0.99 -10.69
C LYS A 24 9.05 2.18 -9.81
N MET A 25 9.54 1.90 -8.61
CA MET A 25 10.03 2.93 -7.70
C MET A 25 11.27 3.63 -8.27
N PRO A 26 11.47 4.93 -7.99
CA PRO A 26 12.72 5.60 -8.30
C PRO A 26 13.90 4.90 -7.63
N SER A 27 15.04 4.80 -8.30
CA SER A 27 16.23 4.06 -7.81
C SER A 27 16.66 4.45 -6.39
N GLN A 28 16.71 5.75 -6.10
CA GLN A 28 17.03 6.25 -4.76
C GLN A 28 16.02 5.78 -3.69
N SER A 29 14.75 5.65 -4.05
CA SER A 29 13.71 5.16 -3.14
C SER A 29 13.80 3.64 -2.97
N THR A 30 14.12 2.90 -4.04
CA THR A 30 14.40 1.45 -4.00
C THR A 30 15.56 1.14 -3.06
N GLU A 31 16.71 1.82 -3.20
CA GLU A 31 17.87 1.62 -2.33
C GLU A 31 17.54 1.91 -0.86
N LYS A 32 16.85 3.02 -0.60
CA LYS A 32 16.42 3.39 0.75
C LYS A 32 15.45 2.36 1.34
N PHE A 33 14.51 1.86 0.55
CA PHE A 33 13.55 0.84 0.95
C PHE A 33 14.27 -0.47 1.31
N MET A 34 15.17 -0.95 0.45
CA MET A 34 15.91 -2.20 0.68
C MET A 34 16.80 -2.11 1.93
N ALA A 35 17.52 -1.01 2.10
CA ALA A 35 18.35 -0.78 3.29
C ALA A 35 17.50 -0.73 4.56
N ALA A 36 16.38 0.00 4.54
CA ALA A 36 15.46 0.10 5.67
C ALA A 36 14.81 -1.26 6.00
N ALA A 37 14.36 -2.01 4.99
CA ALA A 37 13.79 -3.33 5.17
C ALA A 37 14.81 -4.29 5.80
N THR A 38 16.06 -4.30 5.32
CA THR A 38 17.14 -5.13 5.86
C THR A 38 17.43 -4.79 7.31
N HIS A 39 17.51 -3.49 7.63
CA HIS A 39 17.67 -3.02 9.01
C HIS A 39 16.50 -3.49 9.89
N CYS A 40 15.26 -3.30 9.45
CA CYS A 40 14.08 -3.61 10.24
C CYS A 40 13.87 -5.12 10.45
N ILE A 41 14.24 -5.96 9.48
CA ILE A 41 14.29 -7.42 9.68
C ILE A 41 15.22 -7.75 10.86
N LYS A 42 16.42 -7.18 10.87
CA LYS A 42 17.39 -7.40 11.95
C LYS A 42 16.92 -6.88 13.30
N GLU A 43 16.36 -5.67 13.35
CA GLU A 43 15.91 -5.04 14.61
C GLU A 43 14.70 -5.76 15.23
N THR A 44 13.79 -6.26 14.41
CA THR A 44 12.53 -6.83 14.88
C THR A 44 12.56 -8.35 15.04
N GLY A 45 13.53 -9.01 14.40
CA GLY A 45 13.56 -10.47 14.30
C GLY A 45 12.51 -11.03 13.34
N ALA A 46 11.95 -10.19 12.46
CA ALA A 46 11.01 -10.64 11.43
C ALA A 46 11.68 -11.60 10.44
N PRO A 47 10.92 -12.49 9.78
CA PRO A 47 11.44 -13.38 8.75
C PRO A 47 12.22 -12.66 7.63
N GLU A 48 13.27 -13.30 7.11
CA GLU A 48 14.09 -12.75 6.02
C GLU A 48 13.29 -12.49 4.74
N ASP A 49 12.20 -13.24 4.53
CA ASP A 49 11.31 -13.09 3.39
C ASP A 49 10.38 -11.87 3.49
N CYS A 50 10.32 -11.17 4.62
CA CYS A 50 9.50 -9.96 4.76
C CYS A 50 9.79 -8.91 3.67
N LEU A 51 11.07 -8.77 3.27
CA LEU A 51 11.45 -7.87 2.18
C LEU A 51 10.80 -8.24 0.85
N THR A 52 10.81 -9.52 0.48
CA THR A 52 10.26 -9.99 -0.80
C THR A 52 8.75 -10.07 -0.79
N LEU A 53 8.13 -10.18 0.40
CA LEU A 53 6.69 -10.24 0.59
C LEU A 53 6.02 -8.87 0.77
N SER A 54 6.78 -7.80 1.05
CA SER A 54 6.25 -6.46 1.32
C SER A 54 5.51 -5.84 0.12
N LEU A 55 6.19 -5.68 -1.02
CA LEU A 55 5.62 -5.06 -2.22
C LEU A 55 4.48 -5.86 -2.87
N PRO A 56 4.54 -7.20 -3.01
CA PRO A 56 3.40 -7.98 -3.48
C PRO A 56 2.29 -8.11 -2.43
N TRP A 57 2.47 -7.52 -1.24
CA TRP A 57 1.58 -7.56 -0.09
C TRP A 57 1.13 -8.97 0.29
N LYS A 58 2.10 -9.77 0.71
CA LYS A 58 1.91 -11.16 1.17
C LYS A 58 2.31 -11.36 2.63
N LEU A 59 2.39 -10.26 3.37
CA LEU A 59 2.76 -10.26 4.77
C LEU A 59 1.57 -10.65 5.66
N PRO A 60 1.69 -11.70 6.50
CA PRO A 60 0.62 -12.08 7.42
C PRO A 60 0.45 -11.04 8.53
N GLN A 61 -0.76 -10.88 9.06
CA GLN A 61 -0.95 -10.08 10.27
C GLN A 61 -0.43 -10.85 11.48
N ASN A 62 0.70 -10.42 12.03
CA ASN A 62 1.25 -10.92 13.29
C ASN A 62 2.20 -9.89 13.89
N GLU A 63 2.54 -10.07 15.17
CA GLU A 63 3.34 -9.10 15.94
C GLU A 63 4.68 -8.75 15.27
N LEU A 64 5.39 -9.72 14.69
CA LEU A 64 6.69 -9.47 14.03
C LEU A 64 6.52 -8.64 12.76
N THR A 65 5.47 -8.92 11.98
CA THR A 65 5.15 -8.17 10.76
C THR A 65 4.76 -6.74 11.08
N GLU A 66 3.91 -6.53 12.09
CA GLU A 66 3.48 -5.20 12.50
C GLU A 66 4.67 -4.35 12.97
N LYS A 67 5.57 -4.93 13.78
CA LYS A 67 6.82 -4.25 14.19
C LYS A 67 7.73 -3.96 13.01
N TYR A 68 7.87 -4.91 12.08
CA TYR A 68 8.66 -4.73 10.86
C TYR A 68 8.17 -3.56 10.02
N LEU A 69 6.85 -3.49 9.74
CA LEU A 69 6.25 -2.43 8.95
C LEU A 69 6.35 -1.07 9.63
N TYR A 70 6.09 -1.01 10.94
CA TYR A 70 6.26 0.22 11.70
C TYR A 70 7.72 0.71 11.63
N CYS A 71 8.70 -0.17 11.89
CA CYS A 71 10.12 0.16 11.75
C CYS A 71 10.45 0.66 10.35
N LEU A 72 9.91 0.02 9.31
CA LEU A 72 10.14 0.40 7.92
C LEU A 72 9.58 1.81 7.64
N GLY A 73 8.37 2.10 8.13
CA GLY A 73 7.76 3.42 8.04
C GLY A 73 8.58 4.51 8.74
N GLN A 74 9.09 4.24 9.94
CA GLN A 74 9.97 5.18 10.68
C GLN A 74 11.31 5.40 9.96
N THR A 75 11.98 4.31 9.59
CA THR A 75 13.32 4.35 8.96
C THR A 75 13.28 5.06 7.61
N THR A 76 12.22 4.83 6.83
CA THR A 76 12.02 5.54 5.56
C THR A 76 11.51 6.97 5.75
N LYS A 77 11.14 7.37 6.96
CA LYS A 77 10.54 8.67 7.33
C LYS A 77 9.21 8.92 6.62
N LEU A 78 8.52 7.86 6.23
CA LEU A 78 7.21 7.89 5.58
C LEU A 78 6.08 7.85 6.61
N ALA A 79 6.32 7.30 7.80
CA ALA A 79 5.38 7.30 8.91
C ALA A 79 5.83 8.20 10.07
N ASN A 80 4.87 8.69 10.84
CA ASN A 80 5.05 9.41 12.10
C ASN A 80 5.02 8.43 13.29
N SER A 81 5.33 8.91 14.49
CA SER A 81 5.39 8.08 15.71
C SER A 81 4.08 7.39 16.09
N ASP A 82 2.96 7.85 15.54
CA ASP A 82 1.63 7.38 15.90
C ASP A 82 1.15 6.31 14.90
N GLY A 83 2.06 5.79 14.06
CA GLY A 83 1.79 4.73 13.08
C GLY A 83 1.23 5.24 11.74
N HIS A 84 0.82 6.50 11.67
CA HIS A 84 0.24 7.13 10.50
C HIS A 84 1.30 7.56 9.48
N TYR A 85 0.96 7.53 8.20
CA TYR A 85 1.82 7.99 7.12
C TYR A 85 1.72 9.51 6.91
N TYR A 86 2.80 10.10 6.41
CA TYR A 86 2.85 11.43 5.83
C TYR A 86 2.46 11.34 4.35
N PRO A 87 1.20 11.64 3.96
CA PRO A 87 0.74 11.40 2.60
C PRO A 87 1.59 12.12 1.56
N GLU A 88 2.04 13.35 1.85
CA GLU A 88 2.87 14.16 0.97
C GLU A 88 4.24 13.52 0.70
N LYS A 89 4.76 12.70 1.62
CA LYS A 89 6.02 11.98 1.43
C LYS A 89 5.81 10.68 0.67
N VAL A 90 4.73 9.96 0.95
CA VAL A 90 4.36 8.73 0.22
C VAL A 90 4.09 9.06 -1.25
N MET A 91 3.37 10.14 -1.53
CA MET A 91 3.01 10.55 -2.89
C MET A 91 4.21 10.94 -3.77
N LYS A 92 5.40 11.16 -3.20
CA LYS A 92 6.64 11.35 -3.98
C LYS A 92 7.05 10.09 -4.75
N LEU A 93 6.69 8.90 -4.26
CA LEU A 93 6.93 7.63 -4.96
C LEU A 93 6.11 7.51 -6.25
N PHE A 94 5.00 8.25 -6.33
CA PHE A 94 4.02 8.20 -7.41
C PHE A 94 4.04 9.46 -8.28
N ALA A 95 5.07 10.31 -8.18
CA ALA A 95 5.11 11.61 -8.83
C ALA A 95 5.01 11.55 -10.38
N GLY A 96 5.44 10.45 -10.99
CA GLY A 96 5.35 10.21 -12.44
C GLY A 96 4.17 9.33 -12.86
N SER A 97 3.19 9.08 -11.99
CA SER A 97 2.03 8.24 -12.31
C SER A 97 0.88 9.06 -12.88
N ASP A 98 0.28 8.59 -13.97
CA ASP A 98 -0.92 9.21 -14.57
C ASP A 98 -2.18 9.05 -13.70
N ILE A 99 -2.15 8.14 -12.71
CA ILE A 99 -3.26 7.86 -11.78
C ILE A 99 -2.93 8.34 -10.36
N LYS A 100 -2.03 9.32 -10.23
CA LYS A 100 -1.56 9.85 -8.94
C LYS A 100 -2.70 10.33 -8.04
N GLU A 101 -3.72 10.98 -8.58
CA GLU A 101 -4.87 11.49 -7.82
C GLU A 101 -5.67 10.35 -7.16
N ASP A 102 -5.89 9.24 -7.87
CA ASP A 102 -6.59 8.07 -7.31
C ASP A 102 -5.75 7.37 -6.22
N ILE A 103 -4.43 7.34 -6.40
CA ILE A 103 -3.49 6.84 -5.39
C ILE A 103 -3.52 7.73 -4.15
N GLU A 104 -3.50 9.05 -4.31
CA GLU A 104 -3.57 10.00 -3.21
C GLU A 104 -4.87 9.88 -2.42
N LYS A 105 -6.00 9.79 -3.13
CA LYS A 105 -7.31 9.55 -2.50
C LYS A 105 -7.30 8.26 -1.66
N THR A 106 -6.72 7.20 -2.19
CA THR A 106 -6.59 5.92 -1.46
C THR A 106 -5.70 6.08 -0.23
N MET A 107 -4.58 6.79 -0.35
CA MET A 107 -3.68 7.06 0.78
C MET A 107 -4.43 7.83 1.88
N VAL A 108 -5.12 8.92 1.54
CA VAL A 108 -5.88 9.71 2.52
C VAL A 108 -6.97 8.89 3.20
N GLU A 109 -7.72 8.10 2.42
CA GLU A 109 -8.76 7.22 2.95
C GLU A 109 -8.18 6.19 3.93
N CYS A 110 -7.15 5.45 3.52
CA CYS A 110 -6.54 4.41 4.34
C CYS A 110 -5.81 4.98 5.55
N ASN A 111 -5.21 6.17 5.44
CA ASN A 111 -4.49 6.82 6.54
C ASN A 111 -5.42 7.43 7.60
N SER A 112 -6.73 7.19 7.53
CA SER A 112 -7.67 7.54 8.61
C SER A 112 -7.98 6.36 9.52
N LEU A 113 -7.38 5.19 9.25
CA LEU A 113 -7.60 3.97 10.02
C LEU A 113 -6.86 4.01 11.34
N GLU A 114 -7.59 3.65 12.40
CA GLU A 114 -7.07 3.47 13.75
C GLU A 114 -6.87 1.98 14.08
N GLY A 115 -6.13 1.71 15.15
CA GLY A 115 -5.81 0.37 15.62
C GLY A 115 -5.59 0.34 17.14
N ASP A 116 -5.35 -0.86 17.68
CA ASP A 116 -5.23 -1.09 19.12
C ASP A 116 -3.95 -0.47 19.71
N ASN A 117 -2.93 -0.30 18.88
CA ASN A 117 -1.66 0.35 19.19
C ASN A 117 -0.99 0.87 17.91
N VAL A 118 0.15 1.58 18.03
CA VAL A 118 0.85 2.19 16.90
C VAL A 118 1.32 1.20 15.82
N PHE A 119 1.61 -0.05 16.19
CA PHE A 119 2.01 -1.09 15.24
C PHE A 119 0.80 -1.58 14.43
N ASP A 120 -0.34 -1.80 15.10
CA ASP A 120 -1.61 -2.17 14.44
C ASP A 120 -2.13 -1.04 13.54
N VAL A 121 -2.06 0.22 14.00
CA VAL A 121 -2.38 1.40 13.17
C VAL A 121 -1.59 1.36 11.86
N ASN A 122 -0.26 1.23 11.95
CA ASN A 122 0.59 1.22 10.77
C ASN A 122 0.29 0.02 9.84
N TYR A 123 0.08 -1.17 10.41
CA TYR A 123 -0.28 -2.36 9.65
C TYR A 123 -1.58 -2.17 8.88
N ARG A 124 -2.64 -1.72 9.55
CA ARG A 124 -3.97 -1.52 8.94
C ARG A 124 -3.95 -0.51 7.80
N ILE A 125 -3.24 0.60 7.99
CA ILE A 125 -3.07 1.61 6.94
C ILE A 125 -2.34 1.01 5.74
N THR A 126 -1.25 0.28 5.99
CA THR A 126 -0.44 -0.37 4.93
C THR A 126 -1.25 -1.43 4.18
N ASP A 127 -2.00 -2.26 4.91
CA ASP A 127 -2.88 -3.30 4.37
C ASP A 127 -3.99 -2.71 3.50
N CYS A 128 -4.67 -1.69 4.02
CA CYS A 128 -5.69 -0.96 3.29
C CYS A 128 -5.12 -0.40 1.98
N PHE A 129 -3.97 0.25 2.03
CA PHE A 129 -3.36 0.86 0.85
C PHE A 129 -3.01 -0.19 -0.20
N HIS A 130 -2.35 -1.30 0.15
CA HIS A 130 -1.98 -2.32 -0.84
C HIS A 130 -3.22 -3.02 -1.44
N LYS A 131 -4.28 -3.21 -0.65
CA LYS A 131 -5.55 -3.78 -1.14
C LYS A 131 -6.29 -2.82 -2.07
N LYS A 132 -6.40 -1.53 -1.72
CA LYS A 132 -7.23 -0.56 -2.45
C LYS A 132 -6.51 0.20 -3.55
N ALA A 133 -5.22 0.48 -3.39
CA ALA A 133 -4.50 1.37 -4.30
C ALA A 133 -4.56 0.80 -5.73
N PRO A 134 -4.82 1.62 -6.75
CA PRO A 134 -4.95 1.17 -8.13
C PRO A 134 -3.58 0.87 -8.78
N VAL A 135 -2.56 0.54 -8.00
CA VAL A 135 -1.17 0.37 -8.44
C VAL A 135 -0.47 -0.69 -7.58
N ILE A 136 0.52 -1.36 -8.14
CA ILE A 136 1.48 -2.19 -7.41
C ILE A 136 2.85 -1.54 -7.55
N LEU A 137 3.58 -1.39 -6.45
CA LEU A 137 4.97 -0.93 -6.48
C LEU A 137 5.92 -2.08 -6.80
N SER A 138 6.98 -1.80 -7.55
CA SER A 138 8.11 -2.71 -7.73
C SER A 138 9.44 -1.99 -7.46
N LEU A 139 10.48 -2.75 -7.11
CA LEU A 139 11.85 -2.27 -6.96
C LEU A 139 12.46 -1.82 -8.30
#